data_AF-A0A0S3TS12-F1
#
_entry.id   AF-A0A0S3TS12-F1
#
_cell.length_a   1.000
_cell.length_b   1.000
_cell.length_c   1.000
_cell.angle_alpha   90.00
_cell.angle_beta   90.00
_cell.angle_gamma   90.00
#
_symmetry.space_group_name_H-M   'P 1'
#
loop_
_entity.id
_entity.type
_entity.pdbx_description
1 polymer ?
#
loop_
_entity_poly.entity_id
_entity_poly.type
_entity_poly.pdbx_seq_one_letter_code
_entity_poly.pdbx_strand_id
1 'polypeptide(L)'
;MSNILIQLLVIGLVAGVAGGMFGIGGGAIMVPAMVLLMSMDQKFATGTSIAAQILPIGILAAIVYYRNGNLNIKYAVIIAVGLIVGNLFGALFANQPFVSSELMKKLYGIFLLVIGLRYLLFR
;
A
#
# COMPACT_ATOMS: atom_id res chain seq x y z
N MET A 1 23.12 9.77 6.24
CA MET A 1 22.25 10.21 5.13
C MET A 1 22.26 9.23 3.95
N SER A 2 23.42 8.74 3.50
CA SER A 2 23.51 7.75 2.41
C SER A 2 22.73 6.45 2.69
N ASN A 3 22.85 5.91 3.91
CA ASN A 3 22.24 4.63 4.27
C ASN A 3 20.70 4.66 4.22
N ILE A 4 20.06 5.76 4.63
CA ILE A 4 18.59 5.86 4.63
C ILE A 4 18.02 5.94 3.21
N LEU A 5 18.71 6.64 2.29
CA LEU A 5 18.31 6.72 0.90
C LEU A 5 18.40 5.35 0.21
N ILE A 6 19.47 4.60 0.49
CA ILE A 6 19.64 3.24 -0.03
C ILE A 6 18.54 2.32 0.52
N GLN A 7 18.23 2.40 1.82
CA GLN A 7 17.14 1.61 2.42
C GLN A 7 15.80 1.91 1.76
N LEU A 8 15.45 3.20 1.58
CA LEU A 8 14.21 3.60 0.93
C LEU A 8 14.15 3.13 -0.53
N LEU A 9 15.26 3.18 -1.27
CA LEU A 9 15.34 2.69 -2.64
C LEU A 9 15.12 1.17 -2.70
N VAL A 10 15.76 0.41 -1.82
CA VAL A 10 15.58 -1.05 -1.72
C VAL A 10 14.14 -1.40 -1.36
N ILE A 11 13.55 -0.71 -0.38
CA ILE A 11 12.14 -0.87 -0.01
C ILE A 11 11.23 -0.61 -1.21
N GLY A 12 11.48 0.48 -1.95
CA GLY A 12 10.71 0.83 -3.15
C GLY A 12 10.83 -0.21 -4.26
N LEU A 13 12.03 -0.76 -4.51
CA LEU A 13 12.25 -1.81 -5.50
C LEU A 13 11.49 -3.10 -5.13
N VAL A 14 11.64 -3.58 -3.89
CA VAL A 14 10.95 -4.80 -3.43
C VAL A 14 9.44 -4.61 -3.44
N ALA A 15 8.96 -3.46 -2.96
CA ALA A 15 7.54 -3.13 -2.98
C ALA A 15 6.99 -2.97 -4.40
N GLY A 16 7.79 -2.44 -5.33
CA GLY A 16 7.41 -2.30 -6.75
C GLY A 16 7.29 -3.65 -7.45
N VAL A 17 8.23 -4.57 -7.22
CA VAL A 17 8.14 -5.95 -7.73
C VAL A 17 6.90 -6.64 -7.19
N ALA A 18 6.70 -6.61 -5.86
CA ALA A 18 5.53 -7.23 -5.23
C ALA A 18 4.21 -6.57 -5.67
N GLY A 19 4.19 -5.24 -5.80
CA GLY A 19 3.04 -4.47 -6.28
C GLY A 19 2.66 -4.81 -7.71
N GLY A 20 3.66 -4.98 -8.59
CA GLY A 20 3.44 -5.40 -9.98
C GLY A 20 3.01 -6.86 -10.11
N MET A 21 3.50 -7.77 -9.26
CA MET A 21 3.16 -9.19 -9.29
C MET A 21 1.78 -9.49 -8.67
N PHE A 22 1.49 -8.90 -7.51
CA PHE A 22 0.31 -9.24 -6.70
C PHE A 22 -0.80 -8.18 -6.75
N GLY A 23 -0.55 -7.01 -7.35
CA GLY A 23 -1.54 -5.92 -7.40
C GLY A 23 -1.79 -5.23 -6.05
N ILE A 24 -0.94 -5.45 -5.04
CA ILE A 24 -1.12 -4.96 -3.66
C ILE A 24 -0.78 -3.47 -3.45
N GLY A 25 -0.40 -2.73 -4.50
CA GLY A 25 -0.01 -1.31 -4.43
C GLY A 25 1.31 -1.04 -3.68
N GLY A 26 2.05 -2.06 -3.24
CA GLY A 26 3.34 -1.92 -2.55
C GLY A 26 3.28 -1.40 -1.11
N GLY A 27 2.19 -0.74 -0.70
CA GLY A 27 2.00 -0.24 0.67
C GLY A 27 2.10 -1.33 1.73
N ALA A 28 1.59 -2.54 1.43
CA ALA A 28 1.70 -3.76 2.24
C ALA A 28 3.15 -4.15 2.61
N ILE A 29 4.13 -3.71 1.81
CA ILE A 29 5.56 -3.94 2.03
C ILE A 29 6.24 -2.68 2.57
N MET A 30 5.97 -1.51 1.97
CA MET A 30 6.62 -0.25 2.33
C MET A 30 6.36 0.17 3.79
N VAL A 31 5.10 0.09 4.24
CA VAL A 31 4.70 0.51 5.58
C VAL A 31 5.39 -0.32 6.67
N PRO A 32 5.30 -1.66 6.69
CA PRO A 32 5.97 -2.44 7.73
C PRO A 32 7.50 -2.34 7.63
N ALA A 33 8.08 -2.20 6.43
CA ALA A 33 9.52 -2.01 6.31
C ALA A 33 9.98 -0.70 6.96
N MET A 34 9.29 0.42 6.69
CA MET A 34 9.58 1.71 7.32
C MET A 34 9.36 1.69 8.84
N VAL A 35 8.30 1.03 9.32
CA VAL A 35 7.97 0.99 10.75
C VAL A 35 8.93 0.07 11.52
N LEU A 36 9.23 -1.12 10.98
CA LEU A 36 10.02 -2.14 11.69
C LEU A 36 11.53 -1.98 11.50
N LEU A 37 11.98 -1.60 10.30
CA LEU A 37 13.41 -1.50 9.99
C LEU A 37 13.96 -0.09 10.22
N MET A 38 13.12 0.93 10.07
CA MET A 38 13.53 2.34 10.19
C MET A 38 12.92 3.04 11.41
N SER A 39 12.16 2.30 12.24
CA SER A 39 11.51 2.81 13.46
C SER A 39 10.64 4.05 13.22
N MET A 40 10.07 4.18 12.03
CA MET A 40 9.19 5.30 11.68
C MET A 40 7.83 5.14 12.36
N ASP A 41 7.21 6.27 12.71
CA ASP A 41 5.82 6.28 13.18
C ASP A 41 4.88 5.68 12.11
N GLN A 42 3.90 4.88 12.55
CA GLN A 42 2.98 4.18 11.66
C GLN A 42 2.21 5.13 10.73
N LYS A 43 1.71 6.26 11.24
CA LYS A 43 0.95 7.22 10.43
C LYS A 43 1.87 7.93 9.44
N PHE A 44 3.08 8.28 9.88
CA PHE A 44 4.09 8.88 9.02
C PHE A 44 4.47 7.93 7.86
N ALA A 45 4.83 6.69 8.17
CA ALA A 45 5.14 5.66 7.18
C ALA A 45 3.97 5.41 6.21
N THR A 46 2.74 5.37 6.73
CA THR A 46 1.52 5.21 5.91
C THR A 46 1.38 6.37 4.93
N GLY A 47 1.47 7.62 5.40
CA GLY A 47 1.39 8.82 4.56
C GLY A 47 2.49 8.87 3.49
N THR A 48 3.74 8.56 3.86
CA THR A 48 4.86 8.47 2.91
C THR A 48 4.61 7.40 1.84
N SER A 49 4.10 6.23 2.24
CA SER A 49 3.80 5.15 1.30
C SER A 49 2.68 5.50 0.33
N ILE A 50 1.65 6.24 0.78
CA ILE A 50 0.57 6.70 -0.09
C ILE A 50 1.12 7.71 -1.10
N ALA A 51 1.91 8.67 -0.64
CA ALA A 51 2.55 9.65 -1.54
C ALA A 51 3.43 8.98 -2.60
N ALA A 52 4.22 7.97 -2.21
CA ALA A 52 5.03 7.19 -3.15
C ALA A 52 4.18 6.44 -4.20
N GLN A 53 2.97 5.99 -3.83
CA GLN A 53 2.05 5.27 -4.71
C GLN A 53 1.30 6.17 -5.71
N ILE A 54 1.19 7.47 -5.44
CA ILE A 54 0.55 8.44 -6.35
C ILE A 54 1.37 8.62 -7.64
N LEU A 55 2.68 8.38 -7.58
CA LEU A 55 3.51 8.32 -8.79
C LEU A 55 2.90 7.33 -9.79
N PRO A 56 3.18 7.47 -11.11
CA PRO A 56 2.54 6.66 -12.14
C PRO A 56 2.94 5.16 -12.14
N ILE A 57 3.35 4.60 -10.99
CA ILE A 57 3.71 3.19 -10.81
C ILE A 57 2.55 2.25 -11.17
N GLY A 58 1.32 2.59 -10.76
CA GLY A 58 0.13 1.80 -11.09
C GLY A 58 -0.19 1.82 -12.58
N ILE A 59 0.09 2.94 -13.25
CA ILE A 59 -0.13 3.10 -14.70
C ILE A 59 0.80 2.17 -15.48
N LEU A 60 2.08 2.10 -15.11
CA LEU A 60 3.05 1.23 -15.78
C LEU A 60 2.63 -0.25 -15.70
N ALA A 61 2.24 -0.73 -14.52
CA ALA A 61 1.73 -2.09 -14.35
C ALA A 61 0.41 -2.30 -15.13
N ALA A 62 -0.52 -1.36 -15.04
CA ALA A 62 -1.81 -1.44 -15.75
C ALA A 62 -1.64 -1.51 -17.28
N ILE A 63 -0.67 -0.79 -17.86
CA ILE A 63 -0.34 -0.88 -19.29
C ILE A 63 0.09 -2.31 -19.66
N VAL A 64 0.94 -2.94 -18.84
CA VAL A 64 1.39 -4.32 -19.08
C VAL A 64 0.20 -5.28 -18.97
N TYR A 65 -0.64 -5.17 -17.94
CA TYR A 65 -1.85 -6.00 -17.80
C TYR A 65 -2.85 -5.78 -18.95
N TYR A 66 -3.03 -4.54 -19.40
CA TYR A 66 -3.89 -4.20 -20.53
C TYR A 66 -3.40 -4.84 -21.83
N ARG A 67 -2.10 -4.73 -22.13
CA ARG A 67 -1.49 -5.33 -23.32
C ARG A 67 -1.60 -6.85 -23.34
N ASN A 68 -1.63 -7.48 -22.16
CA ASN A 68 -1.81 -8.92 -22.01
C ASN A 68 -3.28 -9.35 -21.95
N GLY A 69 -4.25 -8.45 -22.14
CA GLY A 69 -5.69 -8.77 -22.10
C GLY A 69 -6.24 -9.03 -20.68
N ASN A 70 -5.46 -8.73 -19.64
CA ASN A 70 -5.77 -9.01 -18.24
C ASN A 70 -6.31 -7.79 -17.48
N LEU A 71 -6.89 -6.80 -18.20
CA LEU A 71 -7.46 -5.59 -17.60
C LEU A 71 -8.90 -5.37 -18.07
N ASN A 72 -9.83 -5.27 -17.13
CA ASN A 72 -11.17 -4.77 -17.39
C ASN A 72 -11.24 -3.27 -17.02
N ILE A 73 -11.25 -2.40 -18.03
CA ILE A 73 -11.26 -0.94 -17.85
C ILE A 73 -12.54 -0.49 -17.11
N LYS A 74 -13.70 -1.06 -17.44
CA LYS A 74 -14.97 -0.68 -16.81
C LYS A 74 -14.94 -0.94 -15.30
N TYR A 75 -14.43 -2.09 -14.89
CA TYR A 75 -14.32 -2.45 -13.47
C TYR A 75 -13.27 -1.58 -12.76
N ALA A 76 -12.15 -1.32 -13.42
CA ALA A 76 -11.11 -0.44 -12.89
C ALA A 76 -11.65 0.98 -12.60
N VAL A 77 -12.45 1.56 -13.50
CA VAL A 77 -13.05 2.90 -13.31
C VAL A 77 -14.04 2.90 -12.13
N ILE A 78 -14.90 1.90 -12.02
CA ILE A 78 -15.86 1.80 -10.90
C ILE A 78 -15.13 1.70 -9.57
N ILE A 79 -14.10 0.85 -9.49
CA ILE A 79 -13.26 0.69 -8.30
C ILE A 79 -12.53 2.01 -7.99
N ALA A 80 -12.02 2.72 -8.99
CA ALA A 80 -11.32 3.99 -8.81
C ALA A 80 -12.20 5.05 -8.13
N VAL A 81 -13.49 5.14 -8.49
CA VAL A 81 -14.43 6.04 -7.82
C VAL A 81 -14.57 5.69 -6.33
N GLY A 82 -14.72 4.41 -6.01
CA GLY A 82 -14.77 3.94 -4.62
C GLY A 82 -13.46 4.23 -3.85
N LEU A 83 -12.31 4.07 -4.50
CA LEU A 83 -11.01 4.35 -3.91
C LEU A 83 -10.83 5.83 -3.56
N ILE A 84 -11.30 6.75 -4.40
CA ILE A 84 -11.22 8.19 -4.13
C ILE A 84 -11.94 8.52 -2.81
N VAL A 85 -13.18 8.05 -2.68
CA VAL A 85 -14.00 8.31 -1.50
C VAL A 85 -13.42 7.59 -0.27
N GLY A 86 -13.09 6.30 -0.41
CA GLY A 86 -12.57 5.49 0.69
C GLY A 86 -11.22 5.99 1.22
N ASN A 87 -10.29 6.38 0.34
CA ASN A 87 -8.99 6.91 0.75
C ASN A 87 -9.12 8.25 1.47
N LEU A 88 -10.01 9.14 1.00
CA LEU A 88 -10.23 10.43 1.64
C LEU A 88 -10.74 10.23 3.08
N PHE A 89 -11.84 9.49 3.25
CA PHE A 89 -12.40 9.26 4.59
C PHE A 89 -11.48 8.44 5.49
N GLY A 90 -10.80 7.43 4.94
CA GLY A 90 -9.81 6.63 5.66
C GLY A 90 -8.65 7.47 6.18
N ALA A 91 -8.08 8.35 5.35
CA ALA A 91 -7.01 9.25 5.76
C ALA A 91 -7.48 10.28 6.81
N LEU A 92 -8.69 10.83 6.65
CA LEU A 92 -9.26 11.76 7.63
C LEU A 92 -9.49 11.09 8.99
N PHE A 93 -10.00 9.85 9.01
CA PHE A 93 -10.22 9.09 10.23
C PHE A 93 -8.90 8.68 10.90
N ALA A 94 -7.95 8.15 10.13
CA ALA A 94 -6.65 7.71 10.64
C ALA A 94 -5.86 8.85 11.31
N ASN A 95 -6.09 10.10 10.90
CA ASN A 95 -5.41 11.28 11.46
C ASN A 95 -6.19 11.99 12.58
N GLN A 96 -7.32 11.44 13.05
CA GLN A 96 -8.02 12.00 14.21
C GLN A 96 -7.17 11.91 15.50
N PRO A 97 -7.33 12.85 16.46
CA PRO A 97 -6.54 12.88 17.69
C PRO A 97 -6.68 11.64 18.58
N PHE A 98 -7.86 11.02 18.58
CA PHE A 98 -8.15 9.82 19.38
C PHE A 98 -7.62 8.51 18.76
N VAL A 99 -7.14 8.55 17.51
CA VAL A 99 -6.56 7.39 16.84
C VAL A 99 -5.05 7.42 17.05
N SER A 100 -4.49 6.47 17.79
CA SER A 100 -3.03 6.40 17.98
C SER A 100 -2.33 5.65 16.84
N SER A 101 -1.06 5.94 16.62
CA SER A 101 -0.21 5.21 15.66
C SER A 101 -0.08 3.74 16.03
N GLU A 102 -0.06 3.42 17.32
CA GLU A 102 -0.04 2.04 17.82
C GLU A 102 -1.34 1.30 17.49
N LEU A 103 -2.50 1.96 17.62
CA LEU A 103 -3.78 1.40 17.18
C LEU A 103 -3.76 1.13 15.67
N MET A 104 -3.30 2.10 14.87
CA MET A 104 -3.16 1.92 13.42
C MET A 104 -2.24 0.75 13.07
N LYS A 105 -1.12 0.59 13.78
CA LYS A 105 -0.17 -0.51 13.58
C LYS A 105 -0.81 -1.87 13.87
N LYS A 106 -1.55 -1.98 14.99
CA LYS A 106 -2.29 -3.20 15.35
C LYS A 106 -3.38 -3.54 14.34
N LEU A 107 -4.20 -2.56 13.96
CA LEU A 107 -5.25 -2.74 12.97
C LEU A 107 -4.68 -3.17 11.62
N TYR A 108 -3.56 -2.58 11.21
CA TYR A 108 -2.86 -2.94 9.99
C TYR A 108 -2.33 -4.39 10.04
N GLY A 109 -1.71 -4.79 11.16
CA GLY A 109 -1.25 -6.16 11.35
C GLY A 109 -2.39 -7.18 11.33
N ILE A 110 -3.51 -6.89 12.02
CA ILE A 110 -4.72 -7.73 12.00
C ILE A 110 -5.26 -7.83 10.57
N PHE A 111 -5.33 -6.72 9.85
CA PHE A 111 -5.78 -6.71 8.45
C PHE A 111 -4.92 -7.63 7.58
N LEU A 112 -3.59 -7.52 7.66
CA LEU A 112 -2.68 -8.39 6.90
C LEU A 112 -2.83 -9.86 7.28
N LEU A 113 -2.98 -10.18 8.57
CA LEU A 113 -3.19 -11.55 9.05
C LEU A 113 -4.50 -12.12 8.51
N VAL A 114 -5.60 -11.37 8.60
CA VAL A 114 -6.92 -11.80 8.11
C VAL A 114 -6.88 -12.05 6.60
N ILE A 115 -6.30 -11.13 5.83
CA ILE A 115 -6.16 -11.30 4.38
C ILE A 115 -5.29 -12.50 4.05
N GLY A 116 -4.12 -12.64 4.69
CA GLY A 116 -3.22 -13.78 4.47
C GLY A 116 -3.87 -15.12 4.79
N LEU A 117 -4.55 -15.23 5.94
CA LEU A 117 -5.29 -16.44 6.32
C LEU A 117 -6.42 -16.72 5.33
N ARG A 118 -7.16 -15.70 4.88
CA ARG A 118 -8.22 -15.87 3.89
C ARG A 118 -7.69 -16.43 2.58
N TYR A 119 -6.59 -15.89 2.06
CA TYR A 119 -5.98 -16.36 0.82
C TYR A 119 -5.44 -17.79 0.91
N LEU A 120 -5.06 -18.27 2.10
CA LEU A 120 -4.56 -19.63 2.30
C LEU A 120 -5.68 -20.65 2.56
N LEU A 121 -6.71 -20.26 3.30
CA LEU A 121 -7.74 -21.17 3.78
C LEU A 121 -8.96 -21.24 2.86
N PHE A 122 -9.22 -20.20 2.08
CA PHE A 122 -10.35 -20.16 1.17
C PHE A 122 -9.85 -20.15 -0.28
N ARG A 123 -10.32 -21.13 -1.06
CA ARG A 123 -10.07 -21.23 -2.51
C ARG A 123 -10.71 -20.07 -3.26
#